data_AF-A0A0B7IHP9-F1
#
_entry.id   AF-A0A0B7IHP9-F1
#
_cell.length_a   1.000
_cell.length_b   1.000
_cell.length_c   1.000
_cell.angle_alpha   90.00
_cell.angle_beta   90.00
_cell.angle_gamma   90.00
#
_symmetry.space_group_name_H-M   'P 1'
#
loop_
_entity.id
_entity.type
_entity.pdbx_description
1 polymer ?
#
loop_
_entity_poly.entity_id
_entity_poly.type
_entity_poly.pdbx_seq_one_letter_code
_entity_poly.pdbx_strand_id
1 'polypeptide(L)'
;MVVNKNNQLLVNNQVMELKDVRKAAVDFLDNGGDGSCTHCRGAKNQASSDNPEKAIISLRNDRETSYKTYISVQNELIAAYNDLRERERQRLFPNEVSYTEMDAEYNAARTPKKRKDDLEVKIKKLQELFPRKLIESAPKKN
;
A
#
# COMPACT_ATOMS: atom_id res chain seq x y z
N MET A 1 11.18 -5.03 -2.49
CA MET A 1 11.81 -3.77 -2.90
C MET A 1 13.07 -3.54 -2.07
N VAL A 2 14.14 -3.04 -2.68
CA VAL A 2 15.41 -2.75 -1.97
C VAL A 2 15.83 -1.32 -2.28
N VAL A 3 16.11 -0.51 -1.28
CA VAL A 3 16.73 0.81 -1.44
C VAL A 3 18.23 0.66 -1.27
N ASN A 4 19.00 1.08 -2.27
CA ASN A 4 20.47 0.99 -2.23
C ASN A 4 21.11 2.33 -1.80
N LYS A 5 22.42 2.29 -1.54
CA LYS A 5 23.24 3.45 -1.15
C LYS A 5 23.23 4.65 -2.11
N ASN A 6 22.85 4.45 -3.37
CA ASN A 6 22.72 5.52 -4.36
C ASN A 6 21.33 6.18 -4.34
N ASN A 7 20.51 5.92 -3.31
CA ASN A 7 19.09 6.30 -3.23
C ASN A 7 18.24 5.72 -4.38
N GLN A 8 18.67 4.61 -5.00
CA GLN A 8 17.92 3.96 -6.06
C GLN A 8 16.99 2.90 -5.48
N LEU A 9 15.77 2.83 -6.01
CA LEU A 9 14.74 1.89 -5.57
C LEU A 9 14.71 0.70 -6.50
N LEU A 10 15.04 -0.47 -5.98
CA LEU A 10 15.02 -1.72 -6.72
C LEU A 10 13.66 -2.41 -6.53
N VAL A 11 12.85 -2.40 -7.57
CA VAL A 11 11.61 -3.20 -7.68
C VAL A 11 11.92 -4.34 -8.65
N ASN A 12 11.82 -5.59 -8.21
CA ASN A 12 12.20 -6.76 -9.01
C ASN A 12 13.62 -6.66 -9.64
N ASN A 13 14.61 -6.20 -8.85
CA ASN A 13 16.00 -5.93 -9.28
C ASN A 13 16.18 -4.82 -10.34
N GLN A 14 15.15 -4.03 -10.64
CA GLN A 14 15.26 -2.88 -11.55
C GLN A 14 15.24 -1.56 -10.80
N VAL A 15 16.16 -0.65 -11.17
CA VAL A 15 16.23 0.70 -10.62
C VAL A 15 15.01 1.51 -11.05
N MET A 16 14.36 2.13 -10.08
CA MET A 16 13.14 2.91 -10.21
C MET A 16 13.31 4.25 -9.49
N GLU A 17 12.67 5.29 -10.02
CA GLU A 17 12.62 6.60 -9.37
C GLU A 17 11.52 6.63 -8.30
N LEU A 18 11.67 7.50 -7.30
CA LEU A 18 10.71 7.65 -6.20
C LEU A 18 9.27 7.90 -6.70
N LYS A 19 9.12 8.71 -7.75
CA LYS A 19 7.82 9.05 -8.36
C LYS A 19 7.09 7.81 -8.93
N ASP A 20 7.83 6.78 -9.32
CA ASP A 20 7.30 5.58 -9.95
C ASP A 20 6.98 4.48 -8.93
N VAL A 21 7.48 4.60 -7.69
CA VAL A 21 7.26 3.62 -6.60
C VAL A 21 5.78 3.42 -6.34
N ARG A 22 5.03 4.52 -6.24
CA ARG A 22 3.60 4.47 -5.98
C ARG A 22 2.87 3.68 -7.07
N LYS A 23 3.16 4.01 -8.33
CA LYS A 23 2.56 3.31 -9.47
C LYS A 23 2.95 1.84 -9.49
N ALA A 24 4.23 1.52 -9.31
CA ALA A 24 4.69 0.14 -9.28
C ALA A 24 4.09 -0.68 -8.13
N ALA A 25 3.90 -0.05 -6.96
CA ALA A 25 3.23 -0.68 -5.83
C ALA A 25 1.75 -0.91 -6.12
N VAL A 26 1.05 0.06 -6.73
CA VAL A 26 -0.35 -0.11 -7.18
C VAL A 26 -0.46 -1.26 -8.18
N ASP A 27 0.37 -1.25 -9.24
CA ASP A 27 0.36 -2.27 -10.28
C ASP A 27 0.69 -3.66 -9.71
N PHE A 28 1.61 -3.73 -8.75
CA PHE A 28 1.95 -4.97 -8.06
C PHE A 28 0.80 -5.46 -7.19
N LEU A 29 0.22 -4.61 -6.34
CA LEU A 29 -0.85 -5.01 -5.41
C LEU A 29 -2.15 -5.36 -6.13
N ASP A 30 -2.47 -4.66 -7.22
CA ASP A 30 -3.71 -4.83 -7.99
C ASP A 30 -3.58 -5.84 -9.14
N ASN A 31 -2.45 -6.53 -9.28
CA ASN A 31 -2.16 -7.40 -10.42
C ASN A 31 -3.17 -8.54 -10.60
N GLY A 32 -3.39 -9.37 -9.56
CA GLY A 32 -4.33 -10.49 -9.63
C GLY A 32 -3.88 -11.67 -10.51
N GLY A 33 -2.59 -12.01 -10.51
CA GLY A 33 -1.97 -13.01 -11.40
C GLY A 33 -2.50 -14.44 -11.26
N ASP A 34 -3.02 -14.84 -10.09
CA ASP A 34 -3.61 -16.17 -9.88
C ASP A 34 -5.12 -16.22 -10.21
N GLY A 35 -5.71 -15.08 -10.58
CA GLY A 35 -7.13 -14.95 -10.90
C GLY A 35 -8.07 -15.05 -9.70
N SER A 36 -7.57 -15.21 -8.47
CA SER A 36 -8.41 -15.31 -7.27
C SER A 36 -8.97 -13.96 -6.82
N CYS A 37 -8.34 -12.86 -7.25
CA CYS A 37 -8.72 -11.51 -6.89
C CYS A 37 -9.81 -10.97 -7.82
N THR A 38 -11.06 -10.97 -7.36
CA THR A 38 -12.22 -10.49 -8.15
C THR A 38 -12.32 -8.97 -8.23
N HIS A 39 -11.72 -8.26 -7.27
CA HIS A 39 -11.70 -6.78 -7.23
C HIS A 39 -10.46 -6.17 -7.87
N CYS A 40 -9.47 -6.99 -8.25
CA CYS A 40 -8.25 -6.54 -8.91
C CYS A 40 -8.52 -6.08 -10.35
N ARG A 41 -7.88 -4.97 -10.75
CA ARG A 41 -8.01 -4.39 -12.10
C ARG A 41 -6.68 -4.32 -12.86
N GLY A 42 -5.61 -4.91 -12.33
CA GLY A 42 -4.29 -4.97 -12.95
C GLY A 42 -4.19 -5.97 -14.08
N ALA A 43 -2.96 -6.18 -14.54
CA ALA A 43 -2.66 -6.90 -15.78
C ALA A 43 -2.83 -8.43 -15.69
N LYS A 44 -3.08 -9.00 -14.50
CA LYS A 44 -3.15 -10.44 -14.24
C LYS A 44 -1.90 -11.19 -14.73
N ASN A 45 -0.74 -10.56 -14.58
CA ASN A 45 0.51 -11.13 -15.02
C ASN A 45 0.96 -12.22 -14.03
N GLN A 46 1.07 -13.47 -14.49
CA GLN A 46 1.52 -14.61 -13.68
C GLN A 46 2.97 -14.47 -13.15
N ALA A 47 3.79 -13.61 -13.77
CA ALA A 47 5.15 -13.31 -13.31
C ALA A 47 5.19 -12.18 -12.24
N SER A 48 4.05 -11.60 -11.90
CA SER A 48 3.92 -10.57 -10.86
C SER A 48 3.13 -11.12 -9.66
N SER A 49 2.49 -10.30 -8.83
CA SER A 49 1.79 -10.77 -7.62
C SER A 49 0.55 -11.61 -7.94
N ASP A 50 0.34 -12.67 -7.17
CA ASP A 50 -0.88 -13.48 -7.25
C ASP A 50 -2.13 -12.65 -6.93
N ASN A 51 -2.17 -12.03 -5.75
CA ASN A 51 -3.28 -11.21 -5.28
C ASN A 51 -2.84 -10.31 -4.09
N PRO A 52 -3.61 -9.27 -3.74
CA PRO A 52 -3.28 -8.33 -2.66
C PRO A 52 -3.14 -9.01 -1.29
N GLU A 53 -3.85 -10.12 -1.06
CA GLU A 53 -3.79 -10.85 0.20
C GLU A 53 -2.44 -11.54 0.39
N LYS A 54 -1.88 -12.13 -0.67
CA LYS A 54 -0.56 -12.79 -0.64
C LYS A 54 0.61 -11.83 -0.88
N ALA A 55 0.35 -10.67 -1.49
CA ALA A 55 1.38 -9.72 -1.87
C ALA A 55 2.11 -9.17 -0.63
N ILE A 56 3.43 -9.34 -0.59
CA ILE A 56 4.28 -8.80 0.48
C ILE A 56 5.26 -7.81 -0.12
N ILE A 57 5.26 -6.57 0.38
CA ILE A 57 6.26 -5.57 0.03
C ILE A 57 7.31 -5.54 1.13
N SER A 58 8.44 -6.19 0.89
CA SER A 58 9.62 -6.03 1.73
C SER A 58 10.36 -4.75 1.34
N LEU A 59 10.65 -3.88 2.31
CA LEU A 59 11.49 -2.71 2.17
C LEU A 59 12.82 -3.00 2.89
N ARG A 60 13.90 -3.09 2.12
CA ARG A 60 15.26 -3.25 2.65
C ARG A 60 16.04 -1.97 2.43
N ASN A 61 16.72 -1.46 3.46
CA ASN A 61 17.62 -0.33 3.33
C ASN A 61 19.09 -0.79 3.36
N ASP A 62 19.90 -0.16 2.53
CA ASP A 62 21.34 -0.12 2.71
C ASP A 62 21.71 0.77 3.90
N ARG A 63 22.81 0.47 4.62
CA ARG A 63 23.31 1.23 5.77
C ARG A 63 23.61 2.70 5.41
N GLU A 64 23.91 2.95 4.14
CA GLU A 64 24.23 4.28 3.60
C GLU A 64 22.99 5.04 3.08
N THR A 65 21.79 4.45 3.13
CA THR A 65 20.56 5.10 2.66
C THR A 65 20.21 6.28 3.58
N SER A 66 19.92 7.44 3.00
CA SER A 66 19.48 8.58 3.81
C SER A 66 18.12 8.30 4.46
N TYR A 67 17.97 8.65 5.73
CA TYR A 67 16.69 8.53 6.45
C TYR A 67 15.54 9.26 5.73
N LYS A 68 15.85 10.38 5.05
CA LYS A 68 14.89 11.12 4.23
C LYS A 68 14.34 10.28 3.07
N THR A 69 15.21 9.61 2.32
CA THR A 69 14.80 8.72 1.22
C THR A 69 13.90 7.60 1.73
N TYR A 70 14.26 7.00 2.86
CA TYR A 70 13.45 5.94 3.48
C TYR A 70 12.02 6.39 3.79
N ILE A 71 11.87 7.54 4.47
CA ILE A 71 10.54 8.09 4.80
C ILE A 71 9.75 8.43 3.54
N SER A 72 10.41 9.01 2.52
CA SER A 72 9.76 9.30 1.24
C SER A 72 9.20 8.03 0.58
N VAL A 73 9.97 6.94 0.56
CA VAL A 73 9.52 5.67 -0.02
C VAL A 73 8.35 5.09 0.78
N GLN A 74 8.42 5.15 2.11
CA GLN A 74 7.33 4.68 2.97
C GLN A 74 6.04 5.47 2.70
N ASN A 75 6.13 6.78 2.54
CA ASN A 75 4.97 7.64 2.20
C ASN A 75 4.36 7.25 0.85
N GLU A 76 5.17 7.01 -0.19
CA GLU A 76 4.66 6.56 -1.49
C GLU A 76 3.98 5.19 -1.44
N LEU A 77 4.51 4.27 -0.62
CA LEU A 77 3.89 2.96 -0.42
C LEU A 77 2.55 3.11 0.32
N ILE A 78 2.47 3.94 1.36
CA ILE A 78 1.22 4.23 2.06
C ILE A 78 0.20 4.87 1.11
N ALA A 79 0.64 5.81 0.26
CA ALA A 79 -0.21 6.44 -0.75
C ALA A 79 -0.76 5.42 -1.74
N ALA A 80 0.05 4.45 -2.20
CA ALA A 80 -0.40 3.37 -3.07
C ALA A 80 -1.52 2.52 -2.45
N TYR A 81 -1.41 2.16 -1.16
CA TYR A 81 -2.51 1.45 -0.47
C TYR A 81 -3.76 2.32 -0.35
N ASN A 82 -3.60 3.62 -0.06
CA ASN A 82 -4.71 4.54 0.07
C ASN A 82 -5.47 4.71 -1.26
N ASP A 83 -4.78 4.75 -2.39
CA ASP A 83 -5.42 4.83 -3.72
C ASP A 83 -6.29 3.62 -4.01
N LEU A 84 -5.78 2.42 -3.74
CA LEU A 84 -6.51 1.18 -3.96
C LEU A 84 -7.74 1.09 -3.05
N ARG A 85 -7.59 1.51 -1.79
CA ARG A 85 -8.70 1.55 -0.83
C ARG A 85 -9.71 2.63 -1.18
N GLU A 86 -9.27 3.80 -1.64
CA GLU A 86 -10.14 4.87 -2.12
C GLU A 86 -10.99 4.41 -3.31
N ARG A 87 -10.37 3.70 -4.26
CA ARG A 87 -11.10 3.11 -5.40
C ARG A 87 -12.20 2.16 -4.94
N GLU A 88 -11.91 1.23 -4.02
CA GLU A 88 -12.92 0.30 -3.52
C GLU A 88 -13.97 0.99 -2.64
N ARG A 89 -13.58 2.03 -1.92
CA ARG A 89 -14.49 2.89 -1.16
C ARG A 89 -15.49 3.58 -2.08
N GLN A 90 -15.04 4.11 -3.22
CA GLN A 90 -15.94 4.69 -4.23
C GLN A 90 -16.93 3.68 -4.79
N ARG A 91 -16.52 2.42 -4.94
CA ARG A 91 -17.39 1.34 -5.42
C ARG A 91 -18.38 0.85 -4.37
N LEU A 92 -17.95 0.68 -3.13
CA LEU A 92 -18.73 0.03 -2.07
C LEU A 92 -19.55 1.01 -1.23
N PHE A 93 -19.06 2.23 -1.06
CA PHE A 93 -19.61 3.22 -0.14
C PHE A 93 -19.76 4.61 -0.80
N PRO A 94 -20.35 4.75 -2.00
CA PRO A 94 -20.27 5.97 -2.82
C PRO A 94 -20.61 7.27 -2.07
N ASN A 95 -21.52 7.21 -1.09
CA ASN A 95 -21.99 8.37 -0.31
C ASN A 95 -21.11 8.76 0.89
N GLU A 96 -20.08 7.98 1.20
CA GLU A 96 -19.11 8.32 2.26
C GLU A 96 -18.04 9.30 1.77
N VAL A 97 -17.38 9.96 2.73
CA VAL A 97 -16.18 10.79 2.50
C VAL A 97 -15.00 9.92 2.01
N SER A 98 -13.89 10.55 1.60
CA SER A 98 -12.71 9.81 1.11
C SER A 98 -12.16 8.85 2.17
N TYR A 99 -11.47 7.79 1.75
CA TYR A 99 -10.86 6.82 2.66
C TYR A 99 -9.94 7.49 3.69
N THR A 100 -9.16 8.49 3.27
CA THR A 100 -8.28 9.25 4.16
C THR A 100 -9.06 10.08 5.19
N GLU A 101 -10.20 10.66 4.80
CA GLU A 101 -11.07 11.39 5.73
C GLU A 101 -11.79 10.43 6.67
N MET A 102 -12.23 9.26 6.20
CA MET A 102 -12.81 8.21 7.05
C MET A 102 -11.81 7.77 8.14
N ASP A 103 -10.55 7.52 7.77
CA ASP A 103 -9.50 7.15 8.71
C ASP A 103 -9.20 8.30 9.69
N ALA A 104 -9.15 9.55 9.21
CA ALA A 104 -8.98 10.72 10.07
C ALA A 104 -10.15 10.91 11.05
N GLU A 105 -11.39 10.77 10.59
CA GLU A 105 -12.61 10.83 11.42
C GLU A 105 -12.60 9.74 12.48
N TYR A 106 -12.30 8.50 12.11
CA TYR A 106 -12.24 7.38 13.03
C TYR A 106 -11.24 7.62 14.18
N ASN A 107 -10.06 8.15 13.84
CA ASN A 107 -9.00 8.46 14.80
C ASN A 107 -9.23 9.75 15.62
N ALA A 108 -10.09 10.66 15.15
CA ALA A 108 -10.35 11.91 15.87
C ALA A 108 -11.08 11.67 17.20
N ALA A 109 -10.62 12.34 18.26
CA ALA A 109 -11.20 12.23 19.61
C ALA A 109 -12.66 12.72 19.67
N ARG A 110 -12.99 13.71 18.84
CA ARG A 110 -14.32 14.34 18.78
C ARG A 110 -15.39 13.51 18.06
N THR A 111 -15.01 12.43 17.39
CA THR A 111 -15.95 11.65 16.58
C THR A 111 -16.86 10.82 17.50
N PRO A 112 -18.20 10.93 17.37
CA PRO A 112 -19.13 10.18 18.21
C PRO A 112 -18.92 8.67 18.09
N LYS A 113 -19.08 7.93 19.20
CA LYS A 113 -18.90 6.46 19.22
C LYS A 113 -19.68 5.75 18.11
N LYS A 114 -20.95 6.12 17.90
CA LYS A 114 -21.78 5.55 16.82
C LYS A 114 -21.15 5.72 15.43
N ARG A 115 -20.52 6.86 15.16
CA ARG A 115 -19.83 7.11 13.88
C ARG A 115 -18.53 6.32 13.81
N LYS A 116 -17.80 6.18 14.92
CA LYS A 116 -16.60 5.32 14.97
C LYS A 116 -16.93 3.86 14.68
N ASP A 117 -17.98 3.33 15.29
CA ASP A 117 -18.41 1.95 15.09
C ASP A 117 -18.81 1.70 13.61
N ASP A 118 -19.51 2.65 12.98
CA ASP A 118 -19.86 2.60 11.55
C ASP A 118 -18.62 2.69 10.63
N LEU A 119 -17.70 3.62 10.91
CA LEU A 119 -16.46 3.78 10.16
C LEU A 119 -15.55 2.55 10.31
N GLU A 120 -15.48 1.95 11.49
CA GLU A 120 -14.64 0.79 11.76
C GLU A 120 -14.96 -0.38 10.82
N VAL A 121 -16.26 -0.67 10.64
CA VAL A 121 -16.71 -1.75 9.75
C VAL A 121 -16.31 -1.47 8.30
N LYS A 122 -16.50 -0.23 7.84
CA LYS A 122 -16.18 0.16 6.45
C LYS A 122 -14.68 0.18 6.20
N ILE A 123 -13.90 0.76 7.11
CA ILE A 123 -12.44 0.83 7.02
C ILE A 123 -11.85 -0.58 7.05
N LYS A 124 -12.28 -1.44 7.98
CA LYS A 124 -11.83 -2.84 8.03
C LYS A 124 -12.12 -3.56 6.73
N LYS A 125 -13.30 -3.38 6.14
CA LYS A 125 -13.64 -4.00 4.86
C LYS A 125 -12.69 -3.59 3.74
N LEU A 126 -12.32 -2.32 3.66
CA LEU A 126 -11.39 -1.81 2.66
C LEU A 126 -9.95 -2.30 2.92
N GLN A 127 -9.55 -2.39 4.19
CA GLN A 127 -8.26 -2.93 4.59
C GLN A 127 -8.15 -4.43 4.32
N GLU A 128 -9.23 -5.19 4.42
CA GLU A 128 -9.27 -6.62 4.04
C GLU A 128 -9.09 -6.83 2.53
N LEU A 129 -9.65 -5.94 1.70
CA LEU A 129 -9.47 -6.03 0.24
C LEU A 129 -8.02 -5.73 -0.19
N PHE A 130 -7.36 -4.83 0.52
CA PHE A 130 -5.96 -4.44 0.28
C PHE A 130 -5.18 -4.40 1.61
N PRO A 131 -4.79 -5.58 2.14
CA PRO A 131 -4.11 -5.66 3.42
C PRO A 131 -2.68 -5.13 3.29
N ARG A 132 -2.30 -4.24 4.22
CA ARG A 132 -0.98 -3.62 4.19
C ARG A 132 0.06 -4.57 4.78
N LYS A 133 0.71 -5.37 3.93
CA LYS A 133 1.80 -6.30 4.30
C LYS A 133 3.16 -5.71 3.93
N LEU A 134 3.53 -4.66 4.66
CA LEU A 134 4.85 -4.03 4.57
C LEU A 134 5.79 -4.67 5.59
N ILE A 135 6.88 -5.27 5.13
CA ILE A 135 7.93 -5.81 6.00
C ILE A 135 9.17 -4.94 5.88
N GLU A 136 9.56 -4.34 7.00
CA GLU A 136 10.80 -3.58 7.12
C GLU A 136 11.91 -4.53 7.55
N SER A 137 13.00 -4.58 6.79
CA SER A 137 14.17 -5.35 7.19
C SER A 137 15.31 -4.41 7.52
N ALA A 138 15.80 -4.50 8.76
CA ALA A 138 17.02 -3.81 9.17
C ALA A 138 18.20 -4.21 8.27
N PRO A 139 19.17 -3.31 8.04
CA PRO A 139 20.34 -3.61 7.22
C PRO A 139 21.07 -4.86 7.76
N LYS A 140 21.44 -5.78 6.87
CA LYS A 140 22.25 -6.94 7.25
C LYS A 140 23.52 -6.46 7.93
N LYS A 141 23.75 -6.92 9.16
CA LYS A 141 25.06 -6.83 9.78
C LYS A 141 25.98 -7.85 9.09
N ASN A 142 26.70 -7.39 8.06
CA ASN A 142 28.03 -7.93 7.80
C ASN A 142 28.97 -7.38 8.86
#